data_AF-A0A441V9D4-F1
#
_entry.id   AF-A0A441V9D4-F1
#
_cell.length_a   1.000
_cell.length_b   1.000
_cell.length_c   1.000
_cell.angle_alpha   90.00
_cell.angle_beta   90.00
_cell.angle_gamma   90.00
#
_symmetry.space_group_name_H-M   'P 1'
#
loop_
_entity.id
_entity.type
_entity.pdbx_description
1 polymer ?
#
loop_
_entity_poly.entity_id
_entity_poly.type
_entity_poly.pdbx_seq_one_letter_code
_entity_poly.pdbx_strand_id
1 'polypeptide(L)'
;LSQGNVAQQIFWYTAFLADMVKPKSEGNNTVDDEGNLLWRMAPSPHGPYWKEGQKIGYQDVGSWTILKSTPADRAKAAWLYAQFVVSKTVSLKKSHVGLTLIRDSDIRHQSFTDRAPKLGGWVEFYRSPDRVAWSPTGINVPDYPKLAQIWWQQIGDVNSGAFTPQQAMDRLAEEMDITMARMQAADESAKVYGGCGPRLNEPKDPAEWLGKPNGPKAKLENEKPKGETIVYEELIKRWTTQ
;
A
#
# COMPACT_ATOMS: atom_id res chain seq x y z
N LEU A 1 -5.36 6.11 -15.97
CA LEU A 1 -4.45 6.62 -14.93
C LEU A 1 -3.29 7.40 -15.55
N SER A 2 -2.29 6.73 -16.14
CA SER A 2 -1.22 7.41 -16.89
C SER A 2 -1.67 8.04 -18.21
N GLN A 3 -2.89 7.75 -18.65
CA GLN A 3 -3.49 8.30 -19.87
C GLN A 3 -4.25 9.63 -19.65
N GLY A 4 -4.30 10.16 -18.42
CA GLY A 4 -4.92 11.48 -18.15
C GLY A 4 -6.45 11.52 -18.17
N ASN A 5 -7.12 10.37 -18.17
CA ASN A 5 -8.58 10.26 -18.28
C ASN A 5 -9.34 10.16 -16.93
N VAL A 6 -8.63 10.31 -15.81
CA VAL A 6 -9.18 10.15 -14.45
C VAL A 6 -8.76 11.35 -13.62
N ALA A 7 -9.73 12.05 -13.01
CA ALA A 7 -9.49 13.28 -12.25
C ALA A 7 -8.86 13.05 -10.87
N GLN A 8 -9.14 11.90 -10.24
CA GLN A 8 -8.59 11.56 -8.94
C GLN A 8 -8.41 10.05 -8.80
N GLN A 9 -7.33 9.65 -8.12
CA GLN A 9 -7.06 8.26 -7.78
C GLN A 9 -6.70 8.13 -6.30
N ILE A 10 -7.26 7.12 -5.63
CA ILE A 10 -7.03 6.84 -4.20
C ILE A 10 -6.00 5.72 -3.97
N PHE A 11 -5.50 5.13 -5.05
CA PHE A 11 -4.57 4.01 -5.08
C PHE A 11 -3.48 4.34 -6.10
N TRP A 12 -2.24 3.88 -5.93
CA TRP A 12 -1.16 4.23 -6.88
C TRP A 12 -0.10 3.12 -6.92
N TYR A 13 0.24 2.62 -8.11
CA TYR A 13 1.51 1.92 -8.37
C TYR A 13 2.64 2.87 -8.82
N THR A 14 3.66 3.06 -7.99
CA THR A 14 4.83 3.91 -8.32
C THR A 14 5.50 3.52 -9.64
N ALA A 15 5.35 2.26 -10.07
CA ALA A 15 5.81 1.75 -11.37
C ALA A 15 5.31 2.59 -12.57
N PHE A 16 4.15 3.24 -12.49
CA PHE A 16 3.60 4.06 -13.58
C PHE A 16 4.00 5.53 -13.51
N LEU A 17 4.65 5.96 -12.43
CA LEU A 17 4.96 7.37 -12.19
C LEU A 17 5.94 7.92 -13.25
N ALA A 18 6.91 7.11 -13.68
CA ALA A 18 7.84 7.51 -14.74
C ALA A 18 7.11 7.85 -16.06
N ASP A 19 6.05 7.12 -16.42
CA ASP A 19 5.25 7.42 -17.60
C ASP A 19 4.39 8.66 -17.43
N MET A 20 3.91 8.92 -16.21
CA MET A 20 3.07 10.09 -15.86
C MET A 20 3.82 11.44 -15.84
N VAL A 21 5.14 11.42 -16.01
CA VAL A 21 5.97 12.63 -16.08
C VAL A 21 6.69 12.78 -17.42
N LYS A 22 6.42 11.88 -18.39
CA LYS A 22 6.96 11.99 -19.74
C LYS A 22 6.41 13.24 -20.44
N PRO A 23 7.14 13.82 -21.41
CA PRO A 23 6.65 14.92 -22.21
C PRO A 23 5.41 14.56 -23.02
N LYS A 24 4.58 15.55 -23.35
CA LYS A 24 3.40 15.39 -24.21
C LYS A 24 3.74 14.86 -25.60
N SER A 25 4.94 15.19 -26.11
CA SER A 25 5.47 14.68 -27.39
C SER A 25 5.66 13.17 -27.43
N GLU A 26 5.73 12.49 -26.27
CA GLU A 26 5.78 11.03 -26.15
C GLU A 26 4.38 10.41 -25.97
N GLY A 27 3.30 11.18 -26.22
CA GLY A 27 1.92 10.73 -26.09
C GLY A 27 1.38 10.79 -24.66
N ASN A 28 2.03 11.52 -23.76
CA ASN A 28 1.57 11.67 -22.39
C ASN A 28 0.52 12.80 -22.25
N ASN A 29 -0.67 12.44 -21.77
CA ASN A 29 -1.76 13.40 -21.54
C ASN A 29 -1.81 13.95 -20.10
N THR A 30 -0.87 13.56 -19.23
CA THR A 30 -0.83 14.03 -17.83
C THR A 30 0.04 15.26 -17.63
N VAL A 31 0.51 15.87 -18.71
CA VAL A 31 1.31 17.09 -18.74
C VAL A 31 0.75 18.09 -19.75
N ASP A 32 0.93 19.38 -19.51
CA ASP A 32 0.57 20.46 -20.44
C ASP A 32 1.61 20.62 -21.57
N ASP A 33 1.38 21.58 -22.46
CA ASP A 33 2.25 21.86 -23.61
C ASP A 33 3.62 22.42 -23.17
N GLU A 34 3.69 23.03 -21.99
CA GLU A 34 4.91 23.52 -21.34
C GLU A 34 5.62 22.45 -20.49
N GLY A 35 5.09 21.22 -20.46
CA GLY A 35 5.64 20.08 -19.71
C GLY A 35 5.50 20.22 -18.20
N ASN A 36 4.49 20.93 -17.70
CA ASN A 36 4.08 20.91 -16.30
C ASN A 36 3.05 19.81 -16.07
N LEU A 37 3.10 19.19 -14.90
CA LEU A 37 2.18 18.12 -14.55
C LEU A 37 0.77 18.69 -14.30
N LEU A 38 -0.23 18.00 -14.84
CA LEU A 38 -1.66 18.29 -14.63
C LEU A 38 -2.24 17.59 -13.40
N TRP A 39 -1.40 16.94 -12.59
CA TRP A 39 -1.79 16.21 -11.39
C TRP A 39 -0.89 16.59 -10.20
N ARG A 40 -1.38 16.30 -9.00
CA ARG A 40 -0.64 16.47 -7.74
C ARG A 40 -0.84 15.26 -6.83
N MET A 41 0.19 14.90 -6.09
CA MET A 41 0.14 13.91 -5.03
C MET A 41 -0.52 14.52 -3.79
N ALA A 42 -1.50 13.82 -3.21
CA ALA A 42 -2.24 14.26 -2.04
C ALA A 42 -2.37 13.11 -1.03
N PRO A 43 -2.66 13.39 0.26
CA PRO A 43 -2.99 12.37 1.24
C PRO A 43 -4.16 11.50 0.79
N SER A 44 -4.18 10.26 1.24
CA SER A 44 -5.34 9.38 1.05
C SER A 44 -6.57 10.02 1.72
N PRO A 45 -7.74 10.03 1.05
CA PRO A 45 -8.98 10.45 1.69
C PRO A 45 -9.35 9.48 2.81
N HIS A 46 -10.04 9.99 3.83
CA HIS A 46 -10.49 9.20 4.96
C HIS A 46 -11.93 8.72 4.74
N GLY A 47 -12.19 7.47 5.11
CA GLY A 47 -13.55 6.93 5.22
C GLY A 47 -14.24 7.38 6.52
N PRO A 48 -15.57 7.21 6.61
CA PRO A 48 -16.37 7.64 7.79
C PRO A 48 -15.98 6.93 9.08
N TYR A 49 -15.33 5.77 8.98
CA TYR A 49 -14.86 4.96 10.11
C TYR A 49 -13.45 5.31 10.56
N TRP A 50 -12.73 6.11 9.78
CA TRP A 50 -11.34 6.45 10.06
C TRP A 50 -11.23 7.36 11.27
N LYS A 51 -10.20 7.14 12.10
CA LYS A 51 -9.84 7.98 13.24
C LYS A 51 -8.35 8.29 13.22
N GLU A 52 -7.97 9.42 13.83
CA GLU A 52 -6.57 9.79 13.97
C GLU A 52 -5.74 8.65 14.59
N GLY A 53 -4.57 8.40 13.99
CA GLY A 53 -3.69 7.28 14.33
C GLY A 53 -4.00 5.97 13.62
N GLN A 54 -5.14 5.83 12.93
CA GLN A 54 -5.39 4.67 12.08
C GLN A 54 -4.59 4.73 10.77
N LYS A 55 -4.14 3.57 10.31
CA LYS A 55 -3.46 3.42 9.01
C LYS A 55 -4.40 3.85 7.88
N ILE A 56 -3.82 4.51 6.88
CA ILE A 56 -4.52 5.04 5.71
C ILE A 56 -4.35 4.17 4.45
N GLY A 57 -3.56 3.10 4.58
CA GLY A 57 -3.31 2.11 3.52
C GLY A 57 -2.08 1.28 3.84
N TYR A 58 -1.58 0.58 2.82
CA TYR A 58 -0.31 -0.14 2.86
C TYR A 58 0.62 0.34 1.74
N GLN A 59 1.93 0.15 1.93
CA GLN A 59 2.94 0.33 0.89
C GLN A 59 3.60 -1.01 0.62
N ASP A 60 3.68 -1.39 -0.66
CA ASP A 60 4.45 -2.54 -1.09
C ASP A 60 5.94 -2.19 -1.12
N VAL A 61 6.73 -2.94 -0.38
CA VAL A 61 8.19 -2.77 -0.32
C VAL A 61 8.85 -3.99 -0.96
N GLY A 62 9.48 -3.78 -2.12
CA GLY A 62 10.27 -4.81 -2.78
C GLY A 62 11.41 -5.29 -1.90
N SER A 63 11.56 -6.60 -1.79
CA SER A 63 12.60 -7.25 -0.98
C SER A 63 13.39 -8.27 -1.79
N TRP A 64 14.67 -8.42 -1.45
CA TRP A 64 15.50 -9.51 -1.97
C TRP A 64 15.32 -10.74 -1.10
N THR A 65 14.76 -11.81 -1.68
CA THR A 65 14.55 -13.08 -0.98
C THR A 65 15.58 -14.10 -1.46
N ILE A 66 16.43 -14.56 -0.55
CA ILE A 66 17.39 -15.66 -0.80
C ILE A 66 16.87 -16.89 -0.05
N LEU A 67 16.49 -17.93 -0.80
CA LEU A 67 15.91 -19.14 -0.22
C LEU A 67 16.96 -19.91 0.60
N LYS A 68 16.55 -20.49 1.74
CA LYS A 68 17.42 -21.33 2.57
C LYS A 68 18.00 -22.54 1.83
N SER A 69 17.30 -23.03 0.81
CA SER A 69 17.73 -24.14 -0.06
C SER A 69 18.77 -23.73 -1.10
N THR A 70 19.05 -22.43 -1.26
CA THR A 70 20.03 -21.94 -2.24
C THR A 70 21.44 -22.40 -1.84
N PRO A 71 22.20 -23.07 -2.73
CA PRO A 71 23.60 -23.41 -2.47
C PRO A 71 24.41 -22.19 -2.01
N ALA A 72 25.30 -22.38 -1.04
CA ALA A 72 25.94 -21.27 -0.32
C ALA A 72 26.77 -20.34 -1.23
N ASP A 73 27.40 -20.89 -2.27
CA ASP A 73 28.13 -20.14 -3.30
C ASP A 73 27.20 -19.22 -4.11
N ARG A 74 26.05 -19.75 -4.55
CA ARG A 74 25.03 -18.98 -5.28
C ARG A 74 24.33 -17.96 -4.40
N ALA A 75 24.06 -18.29 -3.14
CA ALA A 75 23.48 -17.37 -2.17
C ALA A 75 24.38 -16.15 -1.95
N LYS A 76 25.70 -16.36 -1.81
CA LYS A 76 26.69 -15.27 -1.69
C LYS A 76 26.72 -14.40 -2.95
N ALA A 77 26.71 -15.02 -4.14
CA ALA A 77 26.69 -14.27 -5.40
C ALA A 77 25.40 -13.43 -5.54
N ALA A 78 24.24 -14.01 -5.23
CA ALA A 78 22.96 -13.30 -5.23
C ALA A 78 22.96 -12.14 -4.23
N TRP A 79 23.51 -12.34 -3.04
CA TRP A 79 23.65 -11.29 -2.02
C TRP A 79 24.55 -10.15 -2.51
N LEU A 80 25.71 -10.45 -3.09
CA LEU A 80 26.61 -9.43 -3.67
C LEU A 80 25.93 -8.64 -4.80
N TYR A 81 25.18 -9.32 -5.67
CA TYR A 81 24.41 -8.66 -6.72
C TYR A 81 23.32 -7.74 -6.14
N ALA A 82 22.60 -8.18 -5.12
CA ALA A 82 21.64 -7.35 -4.41
C ALA A 82 22.31 -6.09 -3.83
N GLN A 83 23.48 -6.23 -3.19
CA GLN A 83 24.27 -5.10 -2.69
C GLN A 83 24.67 -4.12 -3.79
N PHE A 84 25.11 -4.63 -4.95
CA PHE A 84 25.43 -3.79 -6.11
C PHE A 84 24.20 -3.01 -6.59
N VAL A 85 23.05 -3.67 -6.74
CA VAL A 85 21.82 -3.05 -7.22
C VAL A 85 21.29 -1.96 -6.27
N VAL A 86 21.51 -2.11 -4.96
CA VAL A 86 21.11 -1.12 -3.95
C VAL A 86 22.25 -0.17 -3.54
N SER A 87 23.39 -0.22 -4.23
CA SER A 87 24.50 0.72 -4.01
C SER A 87 24.09 2.13 -4.41
N LYS A 88 24.64 3.14 -3.73
CA LYS A 88 24.21 4.56 -3.86
C LYS A 88 24.10 5.04 -5.31
N THR A 89 25.08 4.74 -6.16
CA THR A 89 25.08 5.20 -7.55
C THR A 89 24.01 4.48 -8.38
N VAL A 90 23.89 3.16 -8.22
CA VAL A 90 22.94 2.36 -9.00
C VAL A 90 21.51 2.64 -8.56
N SER A 91 21.24 2.70 -7.25
CA SER A 91 19.93 3.03 -6.70
C SER A 91 19.49 4.43 -7.10
N LEU A 92 20.35 5.44 -6.96
CA LEU A 92 20.05 6.82 -7.37
C LEU A 92 19.69 6.89 -8.86
N LYS A 93 20.46 6.24 -9.73
CA LYS A 93 20.13 6.18 -11.17
C LYS A 93 18.79 5.50 -11.41
N LYS A 94 18.52 4.37 -10.76
CA LYS A 94 17.23 3.67 -10.85
C LYS A 94 16.07 4.54 -10.39
N SER A 95 16.21 5.26 -9.27
CA SER A 95 15.20 6.19 -8.79
C SER A 95 14.98 7.34 -9.75
N HIS A 96 16.01 7.83 -10.44
CA HIS A 96 15.82 8.87 -11.48
C HIS A 96 15.02 8.39 -12.69
N VAL A 97 15.17 7.11 -13.07
CA VAL A 97 14.51 6.52 -14.24
C VAL A 97 13.10 6.05 -13.89
N GLY A 98 12.96 5.23 -12.85
CA GLY A 98 11.70 4.57 -12.52
C GLY A 98 10.86 5.29 -11.47
N LEU A 99 11.39 6.36 -10.84
CA LEU A 99 10.75 7.07 -9.73
C LEU A 99 10.24 6.13 -8.62
N THR A 100 11.00 5.05 -8.43
CA THR A 100 10.82 4.06 -7.37
C THR A 100 12.05 4.15 -6.47
N LEU A 101 11.83 4.46 -5.19
CA LEU A 101 12.90 4.69 -4.23
C LEU A 101 13.34 3.39 -3.58
N ILE A 102 14.65 3.24 -3.42
CA ILE A 102 15.27 2.12 -2.70
C ILE A 102 15.89 2.62 -1.40
N ARG A 103 16.56 3.79 -1.43
CA ARG A 103 17.24 4.36 -0.26
C ARG A 103 16.69 5.74 0.06
N ASP A 104 16.63 6.08 1.34
CA ASP A 104 16.35 7.46 1.78
C ASP A 104 17.39 8.45 1.21
N SER A 105 18.66 8.03 1.12
CA SER A 105 19.72 8.84 0.50
C SER A 105 19.46 9.19 -0.97
N ASP A 106 18.66 8.40 -1.69
CA ASP A 106 18.33 8.67 -3.09
C ASP A 106 17.38 9.87 -3.16
N ILE A 107 16.28 9.86 -2.39
CA ILE A 107 15.30 10.96 -2.40
C ILE A 107 15.86 12.24 -1.78
N ARG A 108 16.86 12.13 -0.90
CA ARG A 108 17.57 13.28 -0.29
C ARG A 108 18.65 13.89 -1.19
N HIS A 109 18.97 13.28 -2.33
CA HIS A 109 19.98 13.81 -3.24
C HIS A 109 19.53 15.15 -3.86
N GLN A 110 20.48 16.08 -4.09
CA GLN A 110 20.20 17.43 -4.61
C GLN A 110 19.44 17.40 -5.94
N SER A 111 19.76 16.45 -6.82
CA SER A 111 19.07 16.29 -8.11
C SER A 111 17.56 16.05 -7.99
N PHE A 112 17.06 15.55 -6.86
CA PHE A 112 15.61 15.45 -6.62
C PHE A 112 15.02 16.74 -6.07
N THR A 113 15.80 17.55 -5.33
CA THR A 113 15.39 18.92 -4.98
C THR A 113 15.19 19.75 -6.25
N ASP A 114 16.14 19.68 -7.19
CA ASP A 114 16.08 20.44 -8.44
C ASP A 114 14.93 19.96 -9.36
N ARG A 115 14.58 18.67 -9.31
CA ARG A 115 13.48 18.07 -10.09
C ARG A 115 12.12 18.17 -9.42
N ALA A 116 12.03 18.52 -8.13
CA ALA A 116 10.79 18.50 -7.36
C ALA A 116 9.62 19.26 -8.03
N PRO A 117 9.82 20.46 -8.62
CA PRO A 117 8.74 21.18 -9.31
C PRO A 117 8.10 20.41 -10.48
N LYS A 118 8.80 19.40 -11.02
CA LYS A 118 8.34 18.55 -12.13
C LYS A 118 7.85 17.16 -11.67
N LEU A 119 7.68 16.95 -10.36
CA LEU A 119 7.28 15.66 -9.77
C LEU A 119 6.02 15.75 -8.89
N GLY A 120 5.31 16.88 -8.93
CA GLY A 120 3.91 16.96 -8.47
C GLY A 120 3.69 16.64 -6.99
N GLY A 121 4.63 17.00 -6.11
CA GLY A 121 4.56 16.72 -4.68
C GLY A 121 5.15 15.38 -4.25
N TRP A 122 5.64 14.56 -5.20
CA TRP A 122 6.20 13.24 -4.89
C TRP A 122 7.47 13.34 -4.03
N VAL A 123 8.34 14.32 -4.30
CA VAL A 123 9.59 14.49 -3.55
C VAL A 123 9.28 14.91 -2.11
N GLU A 124 8.36 15.86 -1.96
CA GLU A 124 7.90 16.39 -0.69
C GLU A 124 7.23 15.28 0.14
N PHE A 125 6.33 14.51 -0.47
CA PHE A 125 5.68 13.37 0.17
C PHE A 125 6.69 12.32 0.68
N TYR A 126 7.62 11.87 -0.16
CA TYR A 126 8.61 10.86 0.25
C TYR A 126 9.70 11.40 1.19
N ARG A 127 9.81 12.73 1.36
CA ARG A 127 10.65 13.34 2.40
C ARG A 127 9.89 13.58 3.71
N SER A 128 8.56 13.65 3.66
CA SER A 128 7.69 13.90 4.80
C SER A 128 7.47 12.67 5.68
N PRO A 129 7.08 12.84 6.95
CA PRO A 129 6.73 11.73 7.84
C PRO A 129 5.48 10.98 7.36
N ASP A 130 4.61 11.59 6.55
CA ASP A 130 3.38 10.96 6.09
C ASP A 130 3.69 9.63 5.36
N ARG A 131 4.82 9.51 4.65
CA ARG A 131 5.20 8.27 3.96
C ARG A 131 5.13 7.01 4.84
N VAL A 132 5.36 7.14 6.16
CA VAL A 132 5.33 6.00 7.09
C VAL A 132 3.91 5.67 7.60
N ALA A 133 2.92 6.51 7.34
CA ALA A 133 1.52 6.25 7.70
C ALA A 133 0.93 5.03 6.97
N TRP A 134 1.53 4.62 5.85
CA TRP A 134 1.18 3.43 5.08
C TRP A 134 1.99 2.18 5.46
N SER A 135 2.99 2.27 6.35
CA SER A 135 3.85 1.13 6.71
C SER A 135 3.91 0.91 8.22
N PRO A 136 4.17 -0.32 8.72
CA PRO A 136 4.28 -1.56 7.96
C PRO A 136 2.91 -2.18 7.63
N THR A 137 2.85 -2.94 6.54
CA THR A 137 1.84 -3.98 6.33
C THR A 137 2.05 -5.00 7.45
N GLY A 138 1.17 -5.00 8.46
CA GLY A 138 1.40 -5.79 9.68
C GLY A 138 1.68 -7.27 9.38
N ILE A 139 2.54 -7.89 10.17
CA ILE A 139 2.89 -9.33 10.07
C ILE A 139 1.76 -10.27 10.55
N ASN A 140 0.54 -9.75 10.64
CA ASN A 140 -0.56 -10.38 11.37
C ASN A 140 -1.44 -11.28 10.47
N VAL A 141 -1.10 -11.42 9.19
CA VAL A 141 -1.84 -12.27 8.27
C VAL A 141 -1.10 -13.62 8.19
N PRO A 142 -1.67 -14.71 8.75
CA PRO A 142 -0.94 -15.96 8.96
C PRO A 142 -0.53 -16.67 7.65
N ASP A 143 -1.29 -16.45 6.56
CA ASP A 143 -0.95 -16.92 5.21
C ASP A 143 -1.58 -15.97 4.18
N TYR A 144 -0.95 -14.81 3.99
CA TYR A 144 -1.48 -13.76 3.10
C TYR A 144 -1.83 -14.26 1.69
N PRO A 145 -1.00 -15.07 1.00
CA PRO A 145 -1.34 -15.58 -0.33
C PRO A 145 -2.66 -16.34 -0.38
N LYS A 146 -2.95 -17.18 0.63
CA LYS A 146 -4.23 -17.92 0.69
C LYS A 146 -5.40 -16.98 0.98
N LEU A 147 -5.27 -16.14 2.00
CA LEU A 147 -6.35 -15.28 2.47
C LEU A 147 -6.68 -14.16 1.45
N ALA A 148 -5.68 -13.63 0.75
CA ALA A 148 -5.88 -12.60 -0.27
C ALA A 148 -6.76 -13.07 -1.45
N GLN A 149 -6.72 -14.36 -1.81
CA GLN A 149 -7.58 -14.88 -2.89
C GLN A 149 -9.06 -14.83 -2.52
N ILE A 150 -9.38 -15.14 -1.25
CA ILE A 150 -10.75 -15.07 -0.73
C ILE A 150 -11.24 -13.61 -0.77
N TRP A 151 -10.40 -12.67 -0.35
CA TRP A 151 -10.72 -11.23 -0.43
C TRP A 151 -11.09 -10.79 -1.85
N TRP A 152 -10.30 -11.17 -2.85
CA TRP A 152 -10.56 -10.79 -4.24
C TRP A 152 -11.87 -11.35 -4.79
N GLN A 153 -12.21 -12.60 -4.43
CA GLN A 153 -13.47 -13.21 -4.82
C GLN A 153 -14.67 -12.44 -4.26
N GLN A 154 -14.64 -12.10 -2.96
CA GLN A 154 -15.76 -11.41 -2.29
C GLN A 154 -15.90 -9.95 -2.74
N ILE A 155 -14.79 -9.26 -3.05
CA ILE A 155 -14.86 -7.91 -3.66
C ILE A 155 -15.57 -7.94 -5.01
N GLY A 156 -15.29 -8.93 -5.86
CA GLY A 156 -15.92 -9.05 -7.18
C GLY A 156 -17.45 -9.17 -7.09
N ASP A 157 -17.91 -9.94 -6.11
CA ASP A 157 -19.32 -10.17 -5.79
C ASP A 157 -20.04 -8.86 -5.36
N VAL A 158 -19.38 -8.00 -4.59
CA VAL A 158 -19.93 -6.67 -4.23
C VAL A 158 -19.96 -5.73 -5.44
N ASN A 159 -18.88 -5.66 -6.20
CA ASN A 159 -18.76 -4.74 -7.33
C ASN A 159 -19.73 -5.06 -8.47
N SER A 160 -20.08 -6.34 -8.64
CA SER A 160 -21.10 -6.77 -9.61
C SER A 160 -22.54 -6.54 -9.14
N GLY A 161 -22.74 -6.20 -7.86
CA GLY A 161 -24.04 -6.07 -7.23
C GLY A 161 -24.73 -7.39 -6.92
N ALA A 162 -24.03 -8.53 -7.04
CA ALA A 162 -24.57 -9.85 -6.70
C ALA A 162 -24.88 -9.98 -5.20
N PHE A 163 -24.08 -9.30 -4.36
CA PHE A 163 -24.26 -9.28 -2.90
C PHE A 163 -24.19 -7.86 -2.36
N THR A 164 -24.88 -7.62 -1.25
CA THR A 164 -24.68 -6.39 -0.47
C THR A 164 -23.29 -6.40 0.20
N PRO A 165 -22.72 -5.22 0.54
CA PRO A 165 -21.44 -5.17 1.26
C PRO A 165 -21.42 -6.01 2.54
N GLN A 166 -22.51 -6.02 3.32
CA GLN A 166 -22.59 -6.82 4.53
C GLN A 166 -22.53 -8.32 4.23
N GLN A 167 -23.35 -8.80 3.28
CA GLN A 167 -23.35 -10.23 2.91
C GLN A 167 -21.98 -10.70 2.41
N ALA A 168 -21.27 -9.88 1.63
CA ALA A 168 -19.93 -10.23 1.18
C ALA A 168 -18.90 -10.23 2.32
N MET A 169 -19.01 -9.30 3.27
CA MET A 169 -18.14 -9.28 4.46
C MET A 169 -18.41 -10.47 5.39
N ASP A 170 -19.67 -10.89 5.54
CA ASP A 170 -20.04 -12.07 6.34
C ASP A 170 -19.46 -13.35 5.70
N ARG A 171 -19.64 -13.52 4.39
CA ARG A 171 -19.07 -14.64 3.62
C ARG A 171 -17.55 -14.64 3.63
N LEU A 172 -16.94 -13.46 3.50
CA LEU A 172 -15.49 -13.31 3.63
C LEU A 172 -15.01 -13.82 5.00
N ALA A 173 -15.66 -13.39 6.08
CA ALA A 173 -15.29 -13.81 7.43
C ALA A 173 -15.39 -15.34 7.59
N GLU A 174 -16.50 -15.93 7.13
CA GLU A 174 -16.71 -17.38 7.18
C GLU A 174 -15.62 -18.16 6.41
N GLU A 175 -15.33 -17.78 5.18
CA GLU A 175 -14.31 -18.45 4.35
C GLU A 175 -12.88 -18.28 4.92
N MET A 176 -12.61 -17.10 5.50
CA MET A 176 -11.35 -16.85 6.22
C MET A 176 -11.24 -17.76 7.44
N ASP A 177 -12.30 -17.91 8.24
CA ASP A 177 -12.32 -18.79 9.42
C ASP A 177 -12.14 -20.26 9.01
N ILE A 178 -12.84 -20.75 7.99
CA ILE A 178 -12.67 -22.12 7.47
C ILE A 178 -11.22 -22.36 7.06
N THR A 179 -10.61 -21.41 6.35
CA THR A 179 -9.23 -21.51 5.89
C THR A 179 -8.26 -21.51 7.07
N MET A 180 -8.43 -20.58 8.01
CA MET A 180 -7.58 -20.48 9.20
C MET A 180 -7.75 -21.69 10.12
N ALA A 181 -8.94 -22.30 10.24
CA ALA A 181 -9.16 -23.51 11.02
C ALA A 181 -8.33 -24.68 10.48
N ARG A 182 -8.26 -24.82 9.15
CA ARG A 182 -7.40 -25.82 8.51
C ARG A 182 -5.92 -25.54 8.77
N MET A 183 -5.53 -24.27 8.79
CA MET A 183 -4.16 -23.86 9.11
C MET A 183 -3.80 -24.15 10.57
N GLN A 184 -4.73 -23.90 11.50
CA GLN A 184 -4.59 -24.26 12.91
C GLN A 184 -4.35 -25.76 13.05
N ALA A 185 -5.22 -26.60 12.47
CA ALA A 185 -5.09 -28.05 12.55
C ALA A 185 -3.77 -28.58 11.96
N ALA A 186 -3.31 -28.00 10.84
CA ALA A 186 -2.02 -28.34 10.24
C ALA A 186 -0.84 -27.95 11.14
N ASP A 187 -0.91 -26.79 11.81
CA ASP A 187 0.12 -26.34 12.72
C ASP A 187 0.15 -27.15 14.02
N GLU A 188 -1.00 -27.48 14.59
CA GLU A 188 -1.11 -28.30 15.80
C GLU A 188 -0.62 -29.73 15.57
N SER A 189 -0.92 -30.32 14.42
CA SER A 189 -0.53 -31.70 14.10
C SER A 189 0.93 -31.85 13.68
N ALA A 190 1.49 -30.90 12.93
CA ALA A 190 2.79 -31.07 12.29
C ALA A 190 3.70 -29.83 12.33
N LYS A 191 3.31 -28.77 13.06
CA LYS A 191 4.05 -27.49 13.14
C LYS A 191 4.38 -26.91 11.77
N VAL A 192 3.46 -27.05 10.81
CA VAL A 192 3.62 -26.56 9.43
C VAL A 192 3.96 -25.07 9.41
N TYR A 193 3.41 -24.30 10.35
CA TYR A 193 3.65 -22.86 10.51
C TYR A 193 4.63 -22.57 11.66
N GLY A 194 5.47 -23.53 12.02
CA GLY A 194 6.48 -23.39 13.08
C GLY A 194 5.91 -23.27 14.49
N GLY A 195 4.64 -23.65 14.71
CA GLY A 195 3.93 -23.42 15.97
C GLY A 195 3.32 -22.02 16.09
N CYS A 196 3.40 -21.22 15.02
CA CYS A 196 2.85 -19.87 14.94
C CYS A 196 1.62 -19.79 14.02
N GLY A 197 0.97 -20.92 13.74
CA GLY A 197 -0.30 -20.93 13.01
C GLY A 197 -1.39 -20.16 13.77
N PRO A 198 -2.49 -19.77 13.10
CA PRO A 198 -3.59 -19.08 13.75
C PRO A 198 -4.22 -19.97 14.83
N ARG A 199 -4.86 -19.34 15.82
CA ARG A 199 -5.70 -19.99 16.82
C ARG A 199 -7.04 -19.28 16.81
N LEU A 200 -8.08 -19.98 16.38
CA LEU A 200 -9.41 -19.42 16.28
C LEU A 200 -10.00 -19.27 17.68
N ASN A 201 -10.70 -18.16 17.88
CA ASN A 201 -11.55 -17.99 19.04
C ASN A 201 -12.85 -18.77 18.83
N GLU A 202 -13.47 -19.18 19.92
CA GLU A 202 -14.86 -19.67 19.87
C GLU A 202 -15.78 -18.62 19.25
N PRO A 203 -16.77 -19.01 18.43
CA PRO A 203 -17.77 -18.09 17.90
C PRO A 203 -18.45 -17.29 19.01
N LYS A 204 -18.64 -16.00 18.77
CA LYS A 204 -19.34 -15.08 19.67
C LYS A 204 -20.36 -14.27 18.89
N ASP A 205 -21.39 -13.83 19.59
CA ASP A 205 -22.35 -12.88 19.05
C ASP A 205 -21.63 -11.57 18.65
N PRO A 206 -21.91 -10.97 17.47
CA PRO A 206 -21.28 -9.72 17.06
C PRO A 206 -21.41 -8.59 18.08
N ALA A 207 -22.50 -8.53 18.86
CA ALA A 207 -22.69 -7.53 19.91
C ALA A 207 -21.61 -7.59 20.99
N GLU A 208 -20.96 -8.73 21.18
CA GLU A 208 -19.81 -8.86 22.07
C GLU A 208 -18.58 -8.13 21.54
N TRP A 209 -18.43 -7.94 20.23
CA TRP A 209 -17.23 -7.32 19.64
C TRP A 209 -17.44 -5.89 19.19
N LEU A 210 -18.66 -5.56 18.75
CA LEU A 210 -18.99 -4.27 18.17
C LEU A 210 -18.77 -3.14 19.20
N GLY A 211 -18.00 -2.14 18.80
CA GLY A 211 -17.74 -0.96 19.62
C GLY A 211 -16.70 -1.15 20.73
N LYS A 212 -16.14 -2.36 20.91
CA LYS A 212 -15.00 -2.55 21.83
C LYS A 212 -13.79 -1.70 21.40
N PRO A 213 -12.90 -1.30 22.35
CA PRO A 213 -11.63 -0.69 22.02
C PRO A 213 -10.87 -1.57 21.00
N ASN A 214 -10.44 -0.96 19.89
CA ASN A 214 -9.78 -1.66 18.76
C ASN A 214 -10.61 -2.77 18.06
N GLY A 215 -11.90 -2.91 18.37
CA GLY A 215 -12.81 -3.87 17.74
C GLY A 215 -13.54 -3.32 16.51
N PRO A 216 -14.34 -4.19 15.84
CA PRO A 216 -15.23 -3.81 14.74
C PRO A 216 -16.13 -2.63 15.10
N LYS A 217 -16.41 -1.79 14.11
CA LYS A 217 -17.23 -0.60 14.31
C LYS A 217 -18.70 -0.91 14.08
N ALA A 218 -19.54 -0.42 14.99
CA ALA A 218 -20.98 -0.42 14.77
C ALA A 218 -21.32 0.45 13.55
N LYS A 219 -22.46 0.16 12.93
CA LYS A 219 -22.97 0.94 11.81
C LYS A 219 -23.18 2.39 12.24
N LEU A 220 -22.74 3.34 11.40
CA LEU A 220 -22.95 4.77 11.64
C LEU A 220 -24.30 5.21 11.10
N GLU A 221 -24.90 6.24 11.69
CA GLU A 221 -26.09 6.89 11.14
C GLU A 221 -25.82 7.48 9.75
N ASN A 222 -24.60 7.98 9.54
CA ASN A 222 -24.14 8.50 8.26
C ASN A 222 -22.78 7.90 7.84
N GLU A 223 -22.82 6.91 6.96
CA GLU A 223 -21.62 6.29 6.33
C GLU A 223 -21.20 6.99 5.03
N LYS A 224 -21.87 8.09 4.65
CA LYS A 224 -21.57 8.87 3.45
C LYS A 224 -21.52 10.37 3.75
N PRO A 225 -20.65 10.81 4.67
CA PRO A 225 -20.45 12.23 4.93
C PRO A 225 -19.96 12.94 3.66
N LYS A 226 -20.22 14.24 3.58
CA LYS A 226 -19.69 15.07 2.49
C LYS A 226 -18.17 15.08 2.57
N GLY A 227 -17.51 14.88 1.43
CA GLY A 227 -16.04 14.94 1.37
C GLY A 227 -15.50 16.33 1.73
N GLU A 228 -14.32 16.32 2.34
CA GLU A 228 -13.57 17.52 2.72
C GLU A 228 -12.30 17.61 1.87
N THR A 229 -11.84 18.84 1.60
CA THR A 229 -10.63 19.11 0.84
C THR A 229 -9.65 19.93 1.67
N ILE A 230 -8.36 19.81 1.33
CA ILE A 230 -7.29 20.61 1.92
C ILE A 230 -6.64 21.47 0.84
N VAL A 231 -6.29 22.71 1.19
CA VAL A 231 -5.50 23.59 0.32
C VAL A 231 -4.11 23.00 0.14
N TYR A 232 -3.65 22.91 -1.10
CA TYR A 232 -2.42 22.18 -1.43
C TYR A 232 -1.17 22.80 -0.80
N GLU A 233 -1.12 24.12 -0.72
CA GLU A 233 -0.01 24.85 -0.11
C GLU A 233 0.12 24.54 1.39
N GLU A 234 -1.00 24.36 2.09
CA GLU A 234 -1.01 23.96 3.50
C GLU A 234 -0.54 22.52 3.69
N LEU A 235 -0.87 21.64 2.74
CA LEU A 235 -0.33 20.29 2.70
C LEU A 235 1.19 20.27 2.50
N ILE A 236 1.71 21.05 1.56
CA ILE A 236 3.15 21.13 1.29
C ILE A 236 3.89 21.69 2.51
N LYS A 237 3.34 22.73 3.17
CA LYS A 237 3.89 23.22 4.45
C LYS A 237 4.00 22.09 5.45
N ARG A 238 2.92 21.33 5.71
CA ARG A 238 2.94 20.18 6.62
C ARG A 238 4.03 19.16 6.29
N TRP A 239 4.30 18.92 5.01
CA TRP A 239 5.35 18.00 4.56
C TRP A 239 6.77 18.54 4.68
N THR A 240 6.95 19.84 4.84
CA THR A 240 8.25 20.52 4.80
C THR A 240 8.66 21.18 6.11
N THR A 241 7.74 21.41 7.05
CA THR A 241 8.00 22.09 8.34
C THR A 241 8.19 21.17 9.56
N GLN A 242 8.35 19.86 9.36
CA GLN A 242 8.62 18.90 10.44
C GLN A 242 9.98 18.23 10.32
#